data_AF-A0AA39F2K4-F1
#
_entry.id   AF-A0AA39F2K4-F1
#
_cell.length_a   1.000
_cell.length_b   1.000
_cell.length_c   1.000
_cell.angle_alpha   90.00
_cell.angle_beta   90.00
_cell.angle_gamma   90.00
#
_symmetry.space_group_name_H-M   'P 1'
#
loop_
_entity.id
_entity.type
_entity.pdbx_description
1 polymer ?
#
loop_
_entity_poly.entity_id
_entity_poly.type
_entity_poly.pdbx_seq_one_letter_code
_entity_poly.pdbx_strand_id
1 'polypeptide(L)'
;MRMYTLADHPISKDEFLRAVKICTGTYISKHIIDTVFALFDVDGDGQLSYKEFIAIMKDRLHRGFKPQSKNEGWDAFKFCVKQEMKAP
;
A
#
# COMPACT_ATOMS: atom_id res chain seq x y z
N MET A 1 0.94 1.05 13.72
CA MET A 1 1.59 1.13 12.39
C MET A 1 2.01 2.53 11.95
N ARG A 2 1.51 3.62 12.56
CA ARG A 2 1.96 4.98 12.22
C ARG A 2 3.45 5.27 12.47
N MET A 3 4.13 4.44 13.26
CA MET A 3 5.56 4.63 13.59
C MET A 3 6.46 4.52 12.34
N TYR A 4 6.39 3.41 11.61
CA TYR A 4 7.18 3.19 10.38
C TYR A 4 6.85 4.18 9.27
N THR A 5 5.57 4.53 9.14
CA THR A 5 5.10 5.48 8.14
C THR A 5 5.52 6.93 8.40
N LEU A 6 5.82 7.29 9.65
CA LEU A 6 6.25 8.64 10.04
C LEU A 6 7.78 8.76 10.08
N ALA A 7 8.48 7.63 10.21
CA ALA A 7 9.94 7.57 10.20
C ALA A 7 10.54 7.45 8.78
N ASP A 8 9.69 7.36 7.75
CA ASP A 8 10.05 7.05 6.36
C ASP A 8 10.97 5.82 6.23
N HIS A 9 10.78 4.87 7.15
CA HIS A 9 11.60 3.68 7.26
C HIS A 9 10.90 2.51 6.54
N PRO A 10 11.55 1.88 5.54
CA PRO A 10 11.01 0.71 4.86
C PRO A 10 10.89 -0.46 5.84
N ILE A 11 9.94 -1.36 5.58
CA ILE A 11 9.64 -2.50 6.45
C ILE A 11 10.22 -3.77 5.83
N SER A 12 11.15 -4.41 6.53
CA SER A 12 11.72 -5.70 6.12
C SER A 12 10.77 -6.87 6.38
N LYS A 13 11.03 -8.02 5.73
CA LYS A 13 10.27 -9.27 5.95
C LYS A 13 10.24 -9.70 7.41
N ASP A 14 11.36 -9.59 8.12
CA ASP A 14 11.46 -10.00 9.52
C ASP A 14 10.65 -9.07 10.44
N GLU A 15 10.68 -7.76 10.18
CA GLU A 15 9.86 -6.80 10.91
C GLU A 15 8.37 -7.05 10.66
N PHE A 16 7.99 -7.31 9.42
CA PHE A 16 6.62 -7.64 9.08
C PHE A 16 6.16 -8.91 9.81
N LEU A 17 6.99 -9.95 9.85
CA LEU A 17 6.68 -11.21 10.55
C LEU A 17 6.52 -10.98 12.07
N ARG A 18 7.40 -10.19 12.68
CA ARG A 18 7.27 -9.79 14.10
C ARG A 18 5.98 -9.01 14.34
N ALA A 19 5.68 -8.04 13.48
CA ALA A 19 4.47 -7.22 13.60
C ALA A 19 3.20 -8.08 13.51
N VAL A 20 3.14 -9.02 12.55
CA VAL A 20 2.01 -9.94 12.41
C VAL A 20 1.85 -10.82 13.65
N LYS A 21 2.95 -11.34 14.20
CA LYS A 21 2.90 -12.15 15.43
C LYS A 21 2.35 -11.36 16.61
N ILE A 22 2.79 -10.12 16.78
CA ILE A 22 2.32 -9.23 17.85
C ILE A 22 0.83 -8.88 17.67
N CYS A 23 0.41 -8.57 16.44
CA CYS A 23 -0.96 -8.11 16.18
C CYS A 23 -2.00 -9.24 16.15
N THR A 24 -1.62 -10.44 15.72
CA THR A 24 -2.57 -11.56 15.52
C THR A 24 -2.40 -12.68 16.54
N GLY A 25 -1.28 -12.72 17.26
CA GLY A 25 -0.92 -13.85 18.12
C GLY A 25 -0.46 -15.10 17.36
N THR A 26 -0.47 -15.10 16.02
CA THR A 26 -0.18 -16.28 15.19
C THR A 26 1.18 -16.21 14.50
N TYR A 27 1.78 -17.37 14.26
CA TYR A 27 2.94 -17.47 13.38
C TYR A 27 2.46 -17.76 11.97
N ILE A 28 2.93 -16.96 11.01
CA ILE A 28 2.67 -17.18 9.60
C ILE A 28 3.90 -17.87 8.98
N SER A 29 3.66 -18.78 8.04
CA SER A 29 4.75 -19.47 7.35
C SER A 29 5.54 -18.50 6.47
N LYS A 30 6.84 -18.78 6.31
CA LYS A 30 7.74 -17.96 5.49
C LYS A 30 7.24 -17.81 4.05
N HIS A 31 6.71 -18.87 3.46
CA HIS A 31 6.15 -18.86 2.11
C HIS A 31 5.03 -17.82 1.94
N ILE A 32 4.16 -17.64 2.94
CA ILE A 32 3.09 -16.64 2.86
C ILE A 32 3.68 -15.23 2.89
N ILE A 33 4.69 -14.97 3.72
CA ILE A 33 5.41 -13.68 3.72
C ILE A 33 6.09 -13.43 2.38
N ASP A 34 6.76 -14.43 1.82
CA ASP A 34 7.40 -14.31 0.52
C ASP A 34 6.38 -14.00 -0.59
N THR A 35 5.20 -14.62 -0.53
CA THR A 35 4.10 -14.34 -1.47
C THR A 35 3.57 -12.92 -1.32
N VAL A 36 3.40 -12.43 -0.08
CA VAL A 36 2.96 -11.05 0.18
C VAL A 36 3.96 -10.06 -0.40
N PHE A 37 5.25 -10.24 -0.14
CA PHE A 37 6.28 -9.33 -0.67
C PHE A 37 6.34 -9.41 -2.20
N ALA A 38 6.30 -10.60 -2.80
CA ALA A 38 6.27 -10.74 -4.26
C ALA A 38 5.09 -10.04 -4.95
N LEU A 39 3.99 -9.77 -4.24
CA LEU A 39 2.81 -9.07 -4.77
C LEU A 39 2.88 -7.54 -4.62
N PHE A 40 3.61 -7.04 -3.62
CA PHE A 40 3.50 -5.65 -3.18
C PHE A 40 4.81 -4.88 -3.13
N ASP A 41 5.95 -5.57 -3.12
CA ASP A 41 7.29 -5.01 -3.34
C ASP A 41 7.46 -4.83 -4.86
N VAL A 42 7.25 -3.61 -5.33
CA VAL A 42 7.18 -3.28 -6.76
C VAL A 42 8.57 -3.08 -7.35
N ASP A 43 9.50 -2.54 -6.55
CA ASP A 43 10.87 -2.31 -6.98
C ASP A 43 11.80 -3.51 -6.70
N GLY A 44 11.37 -4.47 -5.89
CA GLY A 44 12.04 -5.74 -5.65
C GLY A 44 13.21 -5.64 -4.68
N ASP A 45 13.22 -4.64 -3.81
CA ASP A 45 14.31 -4.40 -2.85
C ASP A 45 14.25 -5.32 -1.61
N GLY A 46 13.20 -6.15 -1.52
CA GLY A 46 12.97 -7.08 -0.42
C GLY A 46 12.36 -6.43 0.83
N GLN A 47 11.93 -5.18 0.72
CA GLN A 47 11.33 -4.37 1.76
C GLN A 47 10.00 -3.79 1.26
N LEU A 48 9.23 -3.21 2.18
CA LEU A 48 8.03 -2.47 1.82
C LEU A 48 8.23 -1.01 2.19
N SER A 49 8.39 -0.16 1.19
CA SER A 49 8.38 1.28 1.35
C SER A 49 7.03 1.76 1.89
N TYR A 50 6.99 3.00 2.37
CA TYR A 50 5.74 3.62 2.83
C TYR A 50 4.63 3.57 1.76
N LYS A 51 4.98 3.82 0.50
CA LYS A 51 4.03 3.85 -0.62
C LYS A 51 3.43 2.47 -0.88
N GLU A 52 4.25 1.44 -0.91
CA GLU A 52 3.84 0.05 -1.13
C GLU A 52 2.97 -0.46 0.02
N PHE A 53 3.39 -0.18 1.26
CA PHE A 53 2.62 -0.57 2.44
C PHE A 53 1.23 0.08 2.47
N ILE A 54 1.11 1.36 2.14
CA ILE A 54 -0.18 2.05 2.06
C ILE A 54 -1.03 1.52 0.90
N ALA A 55 -0.43 1.14 -0.22
CA ALA A 55 -1.14 0.51 -1.32
C ALA A 55 -1.82 -0.79 -0.85
N ILE A 56 -1.14 -1.63 -0.07
CA ILE A 56 -1.72 -2.84 0.54
C ILE A 56 -2.94 -2.50 1.40
N MET A 57 -2.80 -1.52 2.30
CA MET A 57 -3.87 -1.14 3.23
C MET A 57 -5.09 -0.59 2.49
N LYS A 58 -4.87 0.21 1.43
CA LYS A 58 -5.94 0.74 0.58
C LYS A 58 -6.64 -0.35 -0.21
N ASP A 59 -5.91 -1.31 -0.77
CA ASP A 59 -6.51 -2.42 -1.51
C ASP A 59 -7.41 -3.28 -0.60
N ARG A 60 -6.93 -3.55 0.63
CA ARG A 60 -7.70 -4.27 1.65
C ARG A 60 -9.00 -3.59 2.05
N LEU A 61 -9.01 -2.25 2.17
CA LEU A 61 -10.23 -1.48 2.49
C LEU A 61 -11.34 -1.72 1.46
N HIS A 62 -10.96 -1.87 0.19
CA HIS A 62 -11.88 -2.08 -0.92
C HIS A 62 -12.27 -3.56 -1.10
N ARG A 63 -11.60 -4.51 -0.43
CA ARG A 63 -11.82 -5.97 -0.58
C ARG A 63 -11.81 -6.43 -2.05
N GLY A 64 -11.00 -5.79 -2.90
CA GLY A 64 -10.98 -6.03 -4.35
C GLY A 64 -12.13 -5.37 -5.14
N PHE A 65 -13.11 -4.77 -4.48
CA PHE A 65 -14.12 -3.89 -5.11
C PHE A 65 -13.57 -2.49 -5.23
N LYS A 66 -12.75 -2.23 -6.26
CA LYS A 66 -12.46 -0.84 -6.64
C LYS A 66 -13.78 -0.21 -7.07
N PRO A 67 -14.34 0.79 -6.36
CA PRO A 67 -15.47 1.53 -6.88
C PRO A 67 -15.00 2.12 -8.20
N GLN A 68 -15.57 1.62 -9.30
CA GLN A 68 -15.34 2.17 -10.62
C GLN A 68 -16.14 3.47 -10.69
N SER A 69 -15.83 4.44 -9.83
CA SER A 69 -16.19 5.83 -10.10
C SER A 69 -15.29 6.24 -11.25
N LYS A 70 -15.70 5.84 -12.44
CA LYS A 70 -15.20 6.44 -13.65
C LYS A 70 -15.59 7.91 -13.53
N ASN A 71 -14.66 8.73 -13.06
CA ASN A 71 -14.67 10.13 -13.43
C ASN A 71 -14.41 10.09 -14.93
N GLU A 72 -15.47 9.90 -15.70
CA GLU A 72 -15.51 9.95 -17.15
C GLU A 72 -16.31 11.20 -17.55
N GLY A 73 -16.03 11.72 -18.74
CA GLY A 73 -16.71 12.91 -19.24
C GLY A 73 -16.32 14.20 -18.52
N TRP A 74 -17.31 15.07 -18.34
CA TRP A 74 -17.09 16.47 -17.98
C TRP A 74 -16.49 16.68 -16.58
N ASP A 75 -16.84 15.82 -15.63
CA ASP A 75 -16.32 15.91 -14.26
C ASP A 75 -14.84 15.51 -14.18
N ALA A 76 -14.42 14.54 -15.00
CA ALA A 76 -13.02 14.17 -15.18
C ALA A 76 -12.20 15.32 -15.79
N PHE A 77 -12.73 15.90 -16.86
CA PHE A 77 -12.11 17.01 -17.57
C PHE A 77 -11.91 18.22 -16.66
N LYS A 78 -12.96 18.64 -15.93
CA LYS A 78 -12.88 19.73 -14.96
C LYS A 78 -11.86 19.46 -13.86
N PHE A 79 -11.78 18.22 -13.38
CA PHE A 79 -10.80 17.84 -12.35
C PHE A 79 -9.36 17.99 -12.87
N CYS A 80 -9.06 17.49 -14.06
CA CYS A 80 -7.76 17.61 -14.70
C CYS A 80 -7.37 19.08 -14.94
N VAL A 81 -8.25 19.88 -15.56
CA VAL A 81 -8.00 21.30 -15.80
C VAL A 81 -7.72 22.05 -14.50
N LYS A 82 -8.49 21.76 -13.44
CA LYS A 82 -8.29 22.38 -12.12
C LYS A 82 -6.97 22.00 -11.46
N GLN A 83 -6.44 20.80 -11.71
CA GLN A 83 -5.12 20.42 -11.20
C GLN A 83 -4.00 21.09 -11.99
N GLU A 84 -4.13 21.15 -13.31
CA GLU A 84 -3.15 21.82 -14.19
C GLU A 84 -3.02 23.31 -13.84
N MET A 85 -4.14 24.00 -13.60
CA MET A 85 -4.16 25.41 -13.19
C MET A 85 -3.62 25.67 -11.77
N LYS A 86 -3.40 24.62 -10.98
CA LYS A 86 -2.81 24.72 -9.63
C LYS A 86 -1.32 24.38 -9.60
N ALA A 87 -0.79 23.78 -10.66
CA ALA A 87 0.65 23.61 -10.81
C ALA A 87 1.25 24.97 -11.19
N PRO A 88 2.30 25.46 -10.49
CA PRO A 88 2.97 26.71 -10.82
C PRO A 88 3.74 26.62 -12.16
#